data_AF-A0A919IIU7-F1
#
_entry.id   AF-A0A919IIU7-F1
#
_cell.length_a   1.000
_cell.length_b   1.000
_cell.length_c   1.000
_cell.angle_alpha   90.00
_cell.angle_beta   90.00
_cell.angle_gamma   90.00
#
_symmetry.space_group_name_H-M   'P 1'
#
loop_
_entity.id
_entity.type
_entity.pdbx_description
1 polymer ?
#
loop_
_entity_poly.entity_id
_entity_poly.type
_entity_poly.pdbx_seq_one_letter_code
_entity_poly.pdbx_strand_id
1 'polypeptide(L)'
;MSRDTALVSADWAEKNLDTPGIVFVEVDEDTTAYDGGHIPGAIKIDWKQDLQDPVRRDFVNQEQFSALLSERGISNDDTVILYGGNNNWFAAYAFWYFKLYGHESVKLLDGGRKKWELDARVYTKDVPSRAKTSYQAKAPNLEIRAFRDEVVQAIGVKNLVDVRSPDEFAGRLLAPAHLPQEQSQRAGHIPTAISVPWSKAANEDGTFKSDEELAKIYGDAGLDGSKDTIAYCRIGERSSHTWFVLKELLGQENVKNYDGSWTEYGSLIGVPIALGDEPGKA
;
A
#
# COMPACT_ATOMS: atom_id res chain seq x y z
N MET A 1 -1.23 16.08 -4.18
CA MET A 1 0.26 16.05 -4.19
C MET A 1 0.72 15.91 -5.64
N SER A 2 1.97 16.25 -5.96
CA SER A 2 2.53 15.96 -7.30
C SER A 2 3.41 14.72 -7.24
N ARG A 3 3.55 14.01 -8.37
CA ARG A 3 4.42 12.84 -8.55
C ARG A 3 5.81 13.04 -7.92
N ASP A 4 6.40 14.22 -8.08
CA ASP A 4 7.73 14.59 -7.53
C ASP A 4 7.79 14.67 -6.00
N THR A 5 6.64 14.90 -5.35
CA THR A 5 6.55 14.93 -3.89
C THR A 5 6.37 13.54 -3.28
N ALA A 6 5.85 12.57 -4.04
CA ALA A 6 5.55 11.23 -3.55
C ALA A 6 6.54 10.14 -4.05
N LEU A 7 7.28 10.40 -5.12
CA LEU A 7 8.24 9.48 -5.72
C LEU A 7 9.65 10.05 -5.81
N VAL A 8 10.63 9.14 -5.81
CA VAL A 8 12.02 9.42 -6.22
C VAL A 8 12.48 8.35 -7.20
N SER A 9 13.31 8.72 -8.17
CA SER A 9 13.92 7.74 -9.09
C SER A 9 15.07 7.00 -8.42
N ALA A 10 15.43 5.83 -8.96
CA ALA A 10 16.62 5.09 -8.52
C ALA A 10 17.92 5.92 -8.66
N ASP A 11 18.03 6.75 -9.70
CA ASP A 11 19.16 7.68 -9.88
C ASP A 11 19.24 8.74 -8.79
N TRP A 12 18.08 9.28 -8.37
CA TRP A 12 18.05 10.23 -7.26
C TRP A 12 18.42 9.52 -5.96
N ALA A 13 17.90 8.31 -5.74
CA ALA A 13 18.17 7.54 -4.54
C ALA A 13 19.67 7.23 -4.39
N GLU A 14 20.33 6.74 -5.43
CA GLU A 14 21.77 6.43 -5.40
C GLU A 14 22.64 7.66 -5.13
N LYS A 15 22.26 8.84 -5.64
CA LYS A 15 22.97 10.10 -5.37
C LYS A 15 22.75 10.64 -3.95
N ASN A 16 21.80 10.10 -3.20
CA ASN A 16 21.37 10.63 -1.90
C ASN A 16 21.48 9.60 -0.76
N LEU A 17 22.19 8.49 -0.97
CA LEU A 17 22.36 7.44 0.05
C LEU A 17 22.96 7.97 1.37
N ASP A 18 23.90 8.91 1.26
CA ASP A 18 24.63 9.48 2.42
C ASP A 18 24.12 10.87 2.82
N THR A 19 23.01 11.34 2.24
CA THR A 19 22.47 12.67 2.54
C THR A 19 21.88 12.69 3.97
N PRO A 20 22.34 13.58 4.87
CA PRO A 20 21.79 13.69 6.21
C PRO A 20 20.28 13.97 6.21
N GLY A 21 19.55 13.29 7.08
CA GLY A 21 18.09 13.42 7.18
C GLY A 21 17.32 12.63 6.12
N ILE A 22 17.98 11.82 5.28
CA ILE A 22 17.31 10.86 4.39
C ILE A 22 17.49 9.45 4.96
N VAL A 23 16.40 8.69 5.01
CA VAL A 23 16.41 7.32 5.55
C VAL A 23 15.74 6.39 4.56
N PHE A 24 16.51 5.44 4.03
CA PHE A 24 15.98 4.37 3.21
C PHE A 24 15.42 3.26 4.09
N VAL A 25 14.22 2.77 3.75
CA VAL A 25 13.51 1.76 4.54
C VAL A 25 12.98 0.68 3.61
N GLU A 26 13.45 -0.55 3.80
CA GLU A 26 12.96 -1.72 3.07
C GLU A 26 11.76 -2.34 3.79
N VAL A 27 10.67 -2.53 3.06
CA VAL A 27 9.46 -3.22 3.52
C VAL A 27 8.98 -4.18 2.43
N ASP A 28 8.98 -5.47 2.73
CA ASP A 28 8.76 -6.53 1.75
C ASP A 28 7.87 -7.65 2.31
N GLU A 29 7.18 -8.39 1.43
CA GLU A 29 6.44 -9.61 1.77
C GLU A 29 7.40 -10.65 2.33
N ASP A 30 8.50 -10.84 1.61
CA ASP A 30 9.61 -11.67 2.01
C ASP A 30 10.57 -10.84 2.87
N THR A 31 10.31 -10.89 4.18
CA THR A 31 11.11 -10.21 5.21
C THR A 31 12.57 -10.66 5.25
N THR A 32 12.93 -11.75 4.55
CA THR A 32 14.30 -12.27 4.45
C THR A 32 15.10 -11.65 3.30
N ALA A 33 14.45 -10.99 2.34
CA ALA A 33 15.11 -10.37 1.17
C ALA A 33 16.18 -9.35 1.59
N TYR A 34 15.86 -8.50 2.58
CA TYR A 34 16.78 -7.54 3.17
C TYR A 34 18.06 -8.20 3.71
N ASP A 35 17.94 -9.37 4.35
CA ASP A 35 19.08 -10.09 4.94
C ASP A 35 19.97 -10.71 3.84
N GLY A 36 19.41 -10.96 2.66
CA GLY A 36 20.13 -11.35 1.44
C GLY A 36 20.92 -10.22 0.80
N GLY A 37 20.54 -8.96 1.07
CA GLY A 37 21.19 -7.73 0.63
C GLY A 37 20.18 -6.60 0.46
N HIS A 38 20.58 -5.37 0.76
CA HIS A 38 19.72 -4.19 0.79
C HIS A 38 20.47 -2.93 0.33
N ILE A 39 19.73 -1.86 0.03
CA ILE A 39 20.30 -0.56 -0.38
C ILE A 39 21.24 -0.07 0.75
N PRO A 40 22.46 0.41 0.45
CA PRO A 40 23.37 0.91 1.48
C PRO A 40 22.71 1.94 2.41
N GLY A 41 22.86 1.72 3.72
CA GLY A 41 22.27 2.58 4.75
C GLY A 41 20.77 2.36 5.01
N ALA A 42 20.11 1.45 4.29
CA ALA A 42 18.71 1.14 4.51
C ALA A 42 18.49 0.32 5.77
N ILE A 43 17.40 0.60 6.47
CA ILE A 43 16.88 -0.22 7.58
C ILE A 43 15.70 -1.07 7.12
N LYS A 44 15.43 -2.16 7.85
CA LYS A 44 14.24 -3.01 7.64
C LYS A 44 13.08 -2.56 8.52
N ILE A 45 11.86 -2.61 8.00
CA ILE A 45 10.62 -2.72 8.80
C ILE A 45 9.89 -3.98 8.34
N ASP A 46 9.64 -4.92 9.26
CA ASP A 46 8.92 -6.15 9.01
C ASP A 46 7.40 -5.89 9.09
N TRP A 47 6.69 -6.06 7.97
CA TRP A 47 5.26 -5.74 7.94
C TRP A 47 4.42 -6.59 8.88
N LYS A 48 4.85 -7.83 9.21
CA LYS A 48 4.13 -8.75 10.10
C LYS A 48 4.44 -8.46 11.57
N GLN A 49 5.73 -8.31 11.87
CA GLN A 49 6.19 -8.21 13.26
C GLN A 49 6.17 -6.77 13.79
N ASP A 50 6.51 -5.80 12.94
CA ASP A 50 6.66 -4.41 13.36
C ASP A 50 5.38 -3.59 13.15
N LEU A 51 4.54 -3.91 12.16
CA LEU A 51 3.39 -3.08 11.75
C LEU A 51 2.01 -3.65 12.12
N GLN A 52 1.91 -4.89 12.61
CA GLN A 52 0.64 -5.48 13.05
C GLN A 52 0.54 -5.53 14.58
N ASP A 53 -0.69 -5.43 15.10
CA ASP A 53 -0.96 -5.81 16.49
C ASP A 53 -0.78 -7.34 16.62
N PRO A 54 -0.04 -7.82 17.63
CA PRO A 54 0.29 -9.24 17.75
C PRO A 54 -0.90 -10.13 18.13
N VAL A 55 -2.03 -9.54 18.52
CA VAL A 55 -3.22 -10.27 18.99
C VAL A 55 -4.47 -9.90 18.20
N ARG A 56 -4.72 -8.60 18.05
CA ARG A 56 -5.90 -8.10 17.34
C ARG A 56 -5.60 -8.06 15.85
N ARG A 57 -6.63 -8.28 15.03
CA ARG A 57 -6.54 -8.00 13.60
C ARG A 57 -6.68 -6.50 13.37
N ASP A 58 -5.62 -5.78 13.71
CA ASP A 58 -5.46 -4.35 13.52
C ASP A 58 -3.96 -4.06 13.42
N PHE A 59 -3.62 -2.82 13.12
CA PHE A 59 -2.24 -2.40 13.07
C PHE A 59 -1.72 -1.97 14.44
N VAL A 60 -0.40 -1.75 14.51
CA VAL A 60 0.19 -1.01 15.64
C VAL A 60 -0.48 0.35 15.82
N ASN A 61 -0.75 0.73 17.07
CA ASN A 61 -1.34 2.02 17.42
C ASN A 61 -0.32 3.18 17.37
N GLN A 62 -0.75 4.39 17.71
CA GLN A 62 0.07 5.60 17.69
C GLN A 62 1.33 5.48 18.55
N GLU A 63 1.21 4.93 19.77
CA GLU A 63 2.32 4.76 20.70
C GLU A 63 3.31 3.70 20.21
N GLN A 64 2.82 2.59 19.69
CA GLN A 64 3.63 1.50 19.15
C GLN A 64 4.38 1.94 17.88
N PHE A 65 3.72 2.68 16.97
CA PHE A 65 4.38 3.24 15.80
C PHE A 65 5.46 4.25 16.18
N SER A 66 5.20 5.09 17.19
CA SER A 66 6.19 6.03 17.74
C SER A 66 7.40 5.30 18.33
N ALA A 67 7.18 4.24 19.10
CA ALA A 67 8.23 3.43 19.68
C ALA A 67 9.05 2.71 18.61
N LEU A 68 8.39 2.14 17.59
CA LEU A 68 9.05 1.49 16.45
C LEU A 68 9.99 2.45 15.74
N LEU A 69 9.50 3.61 15.30
CA LEU A 69 10.32 4.56 14.55
C LEU A 69 11.45 5.15 15.40
N SER A 70 11.21 5.35 16.69
CA SER A 70 12.25 5.74 17.66
C SER A 70 13.36 4.70 17.76
N GLU A 71 13.01 3.41 17.83
CA GLU A 71 13.97 2.30 17.89
C GLU A 71 14.77 2.17 16.58
N ARG A 72 14.11 2.39 15.44
CA ARG A 72 14.74 2.36 14.11
C ARG A 72 15.54 3.63 13.79
N GLY A 73 15.56 4.60 14.69
CA GLY A 73 16.30 5.86 14.54
C GLY A 73 15.75 6.75 13.42
N ILE A 74 14.43 6.77 13.22
CA ILE A 74 13.74 7.70 12.32
C ILE A 74 13.21 8.88 13.15
N SER A 75 13.50 10.11 12.74
CA SER A 75 12.97 11.34 13.35
C SER A 75 11.74 11.84 12.58
N ASN A 76 10.94 12.71 13.22
CA ASN A 76 9.80 13.34 12.55
C ASN A 76 10.19 14.21 11.34
N ASP A 77 11.41 14.76 11.33
CA ASP A 77 11.93 15.64 10.27
C ASP A 77 12.70 14.88 9.17
N ASP A 78 12.91 13.58 9.33
CA ASP A 78 13.60 12.78 8.32
C ASP A 78 12.72 12.68 7.05
N THR A 79 13.37 12.67 5.89
CA THR A 79 12.74 12.22 4.64
C THR A 79 12.88 10.72 4.51
N VAL A 80 11.76 10.00 4.63
CA VAL A 80 11.73 8.55 4.57
C VAL A 80 11.50 8.08 3.13
N ILE A 81 12.41 7.27 2.60
CA ILE A 81 12.32 6.67 1.27
C ILE A 81 12.04 5.17 1.42
N LEU A 82 10.80 4.79 1.13
CA LEU A 82 10.33 3.41 1.23
C LEU A 82 10.55 2.67 -0.09
N TYR A 83 11.00 1.42 0.00
CA TYR A 83 11.12 0.54 -1.16
C TYR A 83 10.92 -0.93 -0.76
N GLY A 84 10.60 -1.77 -1.73
CA GLY A 84 10.47 -3.21 -1.55
C GLY A 84 10.32 -3.96 -2.87
N GLY A 85 10.25 -5.28 -2.79
CA GLY A 85 9.95 -6.17 -3.90
C GLY A 85 8.52 -6.05 -4.42
N ASN A 86 8.19 -6.90 -5.40
CA ASN A 86 6.85 -7.03 -5.98
C ASN A 86 6.20 -5.69 -6.36
N ASN A 87 6.94 -4.83 -7.07
CA ASN A 87 6.53 -3.49 -7.48
C ASN A 87 6.04 -2.62 -6.29
N ASN A 88 6.80 -2.62 -5.19
CA ASN A 88 6.56 -1.80 -3.99
C ASN A 88 5.27 -2.08 -3.21
N TRP A 89 4.61 -3.23 -3.35
CA TRP A 89 3.28 -3.38 -2.75
C TRP A 89 3.25 -3.18 -1.20
N PHE A 90 4.21 -3.75 -0.44
CA PHE A 90 4.34 -3.55 1.02
C PHE A 90 5.02 -2.24 1.37
N ALA A 91 5.88 -1.71 0.50
CA ALA A 91 6.41 -0.36 0.65
C ALA A 91 5.30 0.70 0.56
N ALA A 92 4.33 0.53 -0.35
CA ALA A 92 3.14 1.36 -0.44
C ALA A 92 2.21 1.18 0.78
N TYR A 93 2.14 -0.03 1.34
CA TYR A 93 1.42 -0.26 2.60
C TYR A 93 2.06 0.49 3.75
N ALA A 94 3.39 0.39 3.92
CA ALA A 94 4.11 1.20 4.88
C ALA A 94 3.94 2.70 4.62
N PHE A 95 3.99 3.16 3.36
CA PHE A 95 3.75 4.57 3.03
C PHE A 95 2.39 5.03 3.57
N TRP A 96 1.34 4.22 3.38
CA TRP A 96 0.03 4.50 3.92
C TRP A 96 0.01 4.61 5.46
N TYR A 97 0.77 3.77 6.18
CA TYR A 97 0.96 3.91 7.65
C TYR A 97 1.62 5.23 8.03
N PHE A 98 2.69 5.60 7.33
CA PHE A 98 3.38 6.87 7.59
C PHE A 98 2.42 8.05 7.38
N LYS A 99 1.57 8.01 6.34
CA LYS A 99 0.52 9.02 6.14
C LYS A 99 -0.60 8.96 7.18
N LEU A 100 -1.01 7.77 7.61
CA LEU A 100 -2.01 7.56 8.67
C LEU A 100 -1.55 8.23 9.97
N TYR A 101 -0.28 8.08 10.33
CA TYR A 101 0.33 8.67 11.52
C TYR A 101 0.97 10.04 11.29
N GLY A 102 0.68 10.66 10.15
CA GLY A 102 0.94 12.07 9.90
C GLY A 102 2.39 12.45 9.64
N HIS A 103 3.22 11.50 9.20
CA HIS A 103 4.56 11.79 8.70
C HIS A 103 4.48 12.58 7.39
N GLU A 104 5.25 13.67 7.32
CA GLU A 104 5.12 14.66 6.24
C GLU A 104 5.94 14.26 5.02
N SER A 105 7.25 14.03 5.19
CA SER A 105 8.20 13.74 4.12
C SER A 105 8.44 12.24 3.95
N VAL A 106 7.47 11.52 3.39
CA VAL A 106 7.63 10.11 3.00
C VAL A 106 7.44 9.95 1.50
N LYS A 107 8.27 9.12 0.85
CA LYS A 107 8.26 8.86 -0.60
C LYS A 107 8.46 7.38 -0.90
N LEU A 108 8.02 6.92 -2.07
CA LEU A 108 8.41 5.62 -2.61
C LEU A 108 9.59 5.78 -3.58
N LEU A 109 10.52 4.83 -3.56
CA LEU A 109 11.51 4.65 -4.63
C LEU A 109 10.81 4.02 -5.83
N ASP A 110 10.67 4.76 -6.92
CA ASP A 110 9.93 4.31 -8.11
C ASP A 110 10.58 3.05 -8.70
N GLY A 111 9.78 1.98 -8.80
CA GLY A 111 10.24 0.65 -9.22
C GLY A 111 10.84 -0.24 -8.12
N GLY A 112 11.08 0.32 -6.94
CA GLY A 112 11.45 -0.43 -5.74
C GLY A 112 12.72 -1.27 -5.90
N ARG A 113 12.73 -2.43 -5.21
CA ARG A 113 13.84 -3.39 -5.27
C ARG A 113 14.08 -3.89 -6.70
N LYS A 114 13.00 -4.16 -7.43
CA LYS A 114 13.05 -4.69 -8.81
C LYS A 114 13.81 -3.76 -9.76
N LYS A 115 13.50 -2.46 -9.75
CA LYS A 115 14.17 -1.49 -10.61
C LYS A 115 15.64 -1.29 -10.21
N TRP A 116 15.93 -1.29 -8.91
CA TRP A 116 17.30 -1.22 -8.40
C TRP A 116 18.16 -2.40 -8.89
N GLU A 117 17.61 -3.61 -8.85
CA GLU A 117 18.25 -4.83 -9.35
C GLU A 117 18.42 -4.82 -10.88
N LEU A 118 17.38 -4.43 -11.63
CA LEU A 118 17.42 -4.34 -13.09
C LEU A 118 18.47 -3.33 -13.58
N ASP A 119 18.68 -2.26 -12.83
CA ASP A 119 19.71 -1.26 -13.10
C ASP A 119 21.12 -1.70 -12.66
N ALA A 120 21.26 -2.91 -12.10
CA ALA A 120 22.50 -3.47 -11.56
C ALA A 120 23.18 -2.57 -10.51
N ARG A 121 22.38 -1.89 -9.68
CA ARG A 121 22.87 -1.02 -8.61
C ARG A 121 23.33 -1.83 -7.40
N VAL A 122 24.19 -1.21 -6.58
CA VAL A 122 24.88 -1.90 -5.49
C VAL A 122 23.94 -2.24 -4.35
N TYR A 123 24.11 -3.44 -3.79
CA TYR A 123 23.59 -3.83 -2.49
C TYR A 123 24.71 -4.08 -1.50
N THR A 124 24.39 -3.95 -0.23
CA THR A 124 25.23 -4.37 0.89
C THR A 124 24.48 -5.34 1.79
N LYS A 125 25.22 -6.04 2.66
CA LYS A 125 24.68 -6.80 3.80
C LYS A 125 24.98 -6.10 5.13
N ASP A 126 25.67 -4.97 5.09
CA ASP A 126 26.05 -4.21 6.27
C ASP A 126 24.82 -3.51 6.84
N VAL A 127 24.31 -4.04 7.95
CA VAL A 127 23.15 -3.48 8.64
C VAL A 127 23.58 -2.16 9.32
N PRO A 128 22.94 -1.02 8.99
CA PRO A 128 23.31 0.27 9.58
C PRO A 128 22.92 0.32 11.06
N SER A 129 23.79 0.92 11.87
CA SER A 129 23.48 1.25 13.27
C SER A 129 23.04 2.71 13.36
N ARG A 130 21.74 2.95 13.51
CA ARG A 130 21.18 4.30 13.74
C ARG A 130 20.95 4.53 15.24
N ALA A 131 21.26 5.72 15.73
CA ALA A 131 20.94 6.09 17.10
C ALA A 131 19.42 6.19 17.27
N LYS A 132 18.91 5.75 18.42
CA LYS A 132 17.49 5.90 18.73
C LYS A 132 17.09 7.38 18.73
N THR A 133 15.90 7.66 18.23
CA THR A 133 15.31 9.00 18.15
C THR A 133 14.15 9.13 19.14
N SER A 134 13.45 10.27 19.10
CA SER A 134 12.21 10.50 19.86
C SER A 134 11.09 10.83 18.88
N TYR A 135 10.64 9.83 18.12
CA TYR A 135 9.56 10.00 17.15
C TYR A 135 8.22 10.17 17.86
N GLN A 136 7.39 11.10 17.40
CA GLN A 136 6.02 11.31 17.87
C GLN A 136 5.04 11.20 16.71
N ALA A 137 4.29 10.09 16.64
CA ALA A 137 3.20 9.93 15.70
C ALA A 137 2.05 10.90 16.02
N LYS A 138 1.34 11.40 15.00
CA LYS A 138 0.07 12.10 15.17
C LYS A 138 -1.06 11.08 15.40
N ALA A 139 -2.22 11.55 15.85
CA ALA A 139 -3.42 10.71 15.88
C ALA A 139 -3.73 10.16 14.48
N PRO A 140 -4.28 8.93 14.36
CA PRO A 140 -4.52 8.31 13.06
C PRO A 140 -5.50 9.15 12.21
N ASN A 141 -5.09 9.45 10.98
CA ASN A 141 -5.92 10.16 10.02
C ASN A 141 -6.98 9.23 9.40
N LEU A 142 -8.19 9.23 9.95
CA LEU A 142 -9.28 8.36 9.48
C LEU A 142 -9.88 8.80 8.12
N GLU A 143 -9.44 9.92 7.56
CA GLU A 143 -9.84 10.35 6.20
C GLU A 143 -9.23 9.47 5.10
N ILE A 144 -8.20 8.67 5.41
CA ILE A 144 -7.56 7.75 4.45
C ILE A 144 -7.80 6.26 4.76
N ARG A 145 -8.58 5.96 5.80
CA ARG A 145 -8.94 4.59 6.22
C ARG A 145 -10.45 4.41 6.13
N ALA A 146 -10.88 3.29 5.54
CA ALA A 146 -12.28 2.89 5.51
C ALA A 146 -12.52 1.65 6.39
N PHE A 147 -13.65 1.61 7.10
CA PHE A 147 -14.10 0.48 7.92
C PHE A 147 -15.37 -0.17 7.35
N ARG A 148 -15.62 -1.44 7.68
CA ARG A 148 -16.71 -2.25 7.10
C ARG A 148 -18.07 -1.55 7.00
N ASP A 149 -18.50 -0.80 8.03
CA ASP A 149 -19.84 -0.21 8.07
C ASP A 149 -19.96 0.94 7.06
N GLU A 150 -18.90 1.73 6.91
CA GLU A 150 -18.85 2.80 5.90
C GLU A 150 -18.75 2.23 4.48
N VAL A 151 -18.08 1.09 4.32
CA VAL A 151 -17.97 0.39 3.03
C VAL A 151 -19.32 -0.15 2.57
N VAL A 152 -20.13 -0.72 3.48
CA VAL A 152 -21.49 -1.16 3.16
C VAL A 152 -22.37 0.03 2.75
N GLN A 153 -22.25 1.17 3.43
CA GLN A 153 -22.98 2.39 3.10
C GLN A 153 -22.51 3.05 1.78
N ALA A 154 -21.29 2.74 1.33
CA ALA A 154 -20.69 3.30 0.13
C ALA A 154 -21.20 2.66 -1.18
N ILE A 155 -21.91 1.53 -1.11
CA ILE A 155 -22.45 0.81 -2.27
C ILE A 155 -23.38 1.72 -3.07
N GLY A 156 -23.08 1.91 -4.36
CA GLY A 156 -23.81 2.82 -5.26
C GLY A 156 -23.54 4.32 -5.03
N VAL A 157 -22.89 4.70 -3.93
CA VAL A 157 -22.63 6.09 -3.55
C VAL A 157 -21.21 6.52 -3.95
N LYS A 158 -20.20 5.71 -3.62
CA LYS A 158 -18.78 5.98 -3.88
C LYS A 158 -18.24 5.06 -4.97
N ASN A 159 -17.07 5.39 -5.50
CA ASN A 159 -16.29 4.41 -6.26
C ASN A 159 -15.78 3.34 -5.30
N LEU A 160 -16.02 2.07 -5.62
CA LEU A 160 -15.42 0.93 -4.94
C LEU A 160 -14.47 0.26 -5.94
N VAL A 161 -13.17 0.25 -5.65
CA VAL A 161 -12.15 -0.30 -6.55
C VAL A 161 -11.61 -1.61 -5.97
N ASP A 162 -11.99 -2.72 -6.59
CA ASP A 162 -11.45 -4.04 -6.27
C ASP A 162 -10.17 -4.27 -7.09
N VAL A 163 -9.06 -4.48 -6.40
CA VAL A 163 -7.73 -4.61 -7.04
C VAL A 163 -7.21 -6.04 -7.09
N ARG A 164 -8.06 -7.02 -6.75
CA ARG A 164 -7.74 -8.46 -6.84
C ARG A 164 -7.74 -8.95 -8.29
N SER A 165 -7.42 -10.23 -8.49
CA SER A 165 -7.49 -10.82 -9.82
C SER A 165 -8.94 -10.86 -10.36
N PRO A 166 -9.14 -10.90 -11.69
CA PRO A 166 -10.48 -11.01 -12.28
C PRO A 166 -11.27 -12.23 -11.79
N ASP A 167 -10.60 -13.35 -11.51
CA ASP A 167 -11.26 -14.57 -11.03
C ASP A 167 -11.69 -14.48 -9.55
N GLU A 168 -10.92 -13.77 -8.72
CA GLU A 168 -11.33 -13.44 -7.35
C GLU A 168 -12.52 -12.48 -7.35
N PHE A 169 -12.46 -11.43 -8.18
CA PHE A 169 -13.56 -10.47 -8.36
C PHE A 169 -14.84 -11.18 -8.81
N ALA A 170 -14.77 -12.00 -9.84
CA ALA A 170 -15.93 -12.72 -10.36
C ALA A 170 -16.47 -13.81 -9.42
N GLY A 171 -15.74 -14.16 -8.37
CA GLY A 171 -16.08 -15.23 -7.44
C GLY A 171 -15.82 -16.64 -7.95
N ARG A 172 -15.02 -16.78 -9.02
CA ARG A 172 -14.54 -18.08 -9.54
C ARG A 172 -13.47 -18.68 -8.64
N LEU A 173 -12.72 -17.83 -7.94
CA LEU A 173 -11.75 -18.19 -6.92
C LEU A 173 -12.13 -17.51 -5.59
N LEU A 174 -12.06 -18.26 -4.50
CA LEU A 174 -12.28 -17.72 -3.16
C LEU A 174 -11.08 -16.86 -2.72
N ALA A 175 -9.89 -17.44 -2.84
CA ALA A 175 -8.58 -16.81 -2.70
C ALA A 175 -7.51 -17.77 -3.28
N PRO A 176 -6.28 -17.31 -3.57
CA PRO A 176 -5.22 -18.18 -4.07
C PRO A 176 -4.95 -19.35 -3.12
N ALA A 177 -4.79 -20.57 -3.66
CA ALA A 177 -4.66 -21.80 -2.87
C ALA A 177 -3.45 -21.82 -1.93
N HIS A 178 -2.39 -21.05 -2.23
CA HIS A 178 -1.17 -20.96 -1.43
C HIS A 178 -1.26 -19.96 -0.26
N LEU A 179 -2.39 -19.25 -0.10
CA LEU A 179 -2.60 -18.23 0.95
C LEU A 179 -3.80 -18.59 1.84
N PRO A 180 -3.66 -19.55 2.76
CA PRO A 180 -4.77 -20.02 3.60
C PRO A 180 -5.24 -19.01 4.65
N GLN A 181 -4.40 -18.04 5.02
CA GLN A 181 -4.77 -16.98 5.98
C GLN A 181 -5.59 -15.85 5.34
N GLU A 182 -5.66 -15.80 4.01
CA GLU A 182 -6.35 -14.75 3.25
C GLU A 182 -7.69 -15.23 2.66
N GLN A 183 -8.29 -16.24 3.30
CA GLN A 183 -9.57 -16.81 2.88
C GLN A 183 -10.75 -16.01 3.48
N SER A 184 -11.90 -16.10 2.82
CA SER A 184 -13.19 -15.56 3.30
C SER A 184 -14.24 -16.67 3.36
N GLN A 185 -15.42 -16.39 3.91
CA GLN A 185 -16.54 -17.36 3.91
C GLN A 185 -17.30 -17.41 2.58
N ARG A 186 -17.22 -16.36 1.76
CA ARG A 186 -17.87 -16.22 0.45
C ARG A 186 -16.94 -15.59 -0.59
N ALA A 187 -17.05 -16.07 -1.82
CA ALA A 187 -16.38 -15.50 -3.00
C ALA A 187 -17.26 -14.43 -3.66
N GLY A 188 -16.67 -13.62 -4.54
CA GLY A 188 -17.35 -12.51 -5.23
C GLY A 188 -16.68 -11.18 -4.95
N HIS A 189 -17.43 -10.09 -5.15
CA HIS A 189 -17.00 -8.72 -4.89
C HIS A 189 -18.10 -7.90 -4.21
N ILE A 190 -17.74 -6.73 -3.70
CA ILE A 190 -18.69 -5.77 -3.13
C ILE A 190 -19.53 -5.18 -4.28
N PRO A 191 -20.87 -5.18 -4.21
CA PRO A 191 -21.69 -4.64 -5.30
C PRO A 191 -21.31 -3.22 -5.68
N THR A 192 -21.46 -2.89 -6.96
CA THR A 192 -21.04 -1.65 -7.62
C THR A 192 -19.52 -1.45 -7.75
N ALA A 193 -18.71 -2.38 -7.26
CA ALA A 193 -17.26 -2.29 -7.41
C ALA A 193 -16.79 -2.50 -8.84
N ILE A 194 -15.82 -1.70 -9.27
CA ILE A 194 -15.10 -1.87 -10.53
C ILE A 194 -13.85 -2.71 -10.30
N SER A 195 -13.47 -3.53 -11.28
CA SER A 195 -12.27 -4.39 -11.20
C SER A 195 -11.08 -3.74 -11.89
N VAL A 196 -10.07 -3.37 -11.11
CA VAL A 196 -8.80 -2.84 -11.62
C VAL A 196 -7.64 -3.56 -10.90
N PRO A 197 -7.19 -4.72 -11.41
CA PRO A 197 -6.07 -5.45 -10.82
C PRO A 197 -4.85 -4.54 -10.61
N TRP A 198 -4.33 -4.50 -9.38
CA TRP A 198 -3.31 -3.52 -8.94
C TRP A 198 -2.10 -3.43 -9.87
N SER A 199 -1.66 -4.57 -10.44
CA SER A 199 -0.49 -4.67 -11.30
C SER A 199 -0.64 -3.94 -12.63
N LYS A 200 -1.87 -3.62 -13.06
CA LYS A 200 -2.09 -2.79 -14.25
C LYS A 200 -1.49 -1.39 -14.13
N ALA A 201 -1.29 -0.90 -12.90
CA ALA A 201 -0.73 0.43 -12.63
C ALA A 201 0.81 0.46 -12.62
N ALA A 202 1.47 -0.69 -12.77
CA ALA A 202 2.93 -0.80 -12.80
C ALA A 202 3.44 -1.22 -14.19
N ASN A 203 4.64 -0.77 -14.53
CA ASN A 203 5.40 -1.20 -15.70
C ASN A 203 6.11 -2.54 -15.42
N GLU A 204 6.66 -3.15 -16.48
CA GLU A 204 7.40 -4.40 -16.38
C GLU A 204 8.64 -4.28 -15.48
N ASP A 205 9.27 -3.12 -15.41
CA ASP A 205 10.42 -2.86 -14.52
C ASP A 205 10.01 -2.54 -13.07
N GLY A 206 8.70 -2.52 -12.79
CA GLY A 206 8.11 -2.24 -11.48
C GLY A 206 7.77 -0.78 -11.22
N THR A 207 8.19 0.15 -12.09
CA THR A 207 7.87 1.58 -11.94
C THR A 207 6.39 1.86 -12.13
N PHE A 208 5.88 2.95 -11.56
CA PHE A 208 4.50 3.37 -11.81
C PHE A 208 4.34 3.85 -13.25
N LYS A 209 3.21 3.50 -13.88
CA LYS A 209 2.81 4.03 -15.19
C LYS A 209 2.67 5.54 -15.19
N SER A 210 2.74 6.15 -16.37
CA SER A 210 2.55 7.59 -16.52
C SER A 210 1.16 8.03 -16.07
N ASP A 211 1.01 9.29 -15.66
CA ASP A 211 -0.26 9.82 -15.16
C ASP A 211 -1.38 9.72 -16.23
N GLU A 212 -1.03 9.86 -17.51
CA GLU A 212 -1.94 9.66 -18.65
C GLU A 212 -2.43 8.20 -18.75
N GLU A 213 -1.50 7.23 -18.73
CA GLU A 213 -1.87 5.80 -18.74
C GLU A 213 -2.73 5.44 -17.54
N LEU A 214 -2.36 5.93 -16.35
CA LEU A 214 -3.09 5.67 -15.11
C LEU A 214 -4.50 6.24 -15.18
N ALA A 215 -4.66 7.51 -15.55
CA ALA A 215 -5.98 8.14 -15.72
C ALA A 215 -6.85 7.37 -16.71
N LYS A 216 -6.25 6.89 -17.82
CA LYS A 216 -6.95 6.04 -18.79
C LYS A 216 -7.36 4.70 -18.21
N ILE A 217 -6.48 3.99 -17.50
CA ILE A 217 -6.76 2.67 -16.91
C ILE A 217 -7.98 2.73 -15.98
N TYR A 218 -8.03 3.72 -15.09
CA TYR A 218 -9.16 3.85 -14.17
C TYR A 218 -10.42 4.42 -14.84
N GLY A 219 -10.28 5.37 -15.76
CA GLY A 219 -11.41 5.92 -16.51
C GLY A 219 -12.12 4.88 -17.40
N ASP A 220 -11.35 4.07 -18.13
CA ASP A 220 -11.89 2.98 -18.96
C ASP A 220 -12.60 1.90 -18.10
N ALA A 221 -12.19 1.72 -16.85
CA ALA A 221 -12.82 0.81 -15.89
C ALA A 221 -14.09 1.38 -15.25
N GLY A 222 -14.44 2.64 -15.53
CA GLY A 222 -15.66 3.28 -15.03
C GLY A 222 -15.48 4.05 -13.73
N LEU A 223 -14.25 4.44 -13.35
CA LEU A 223 -14.03 5.32 -12.21
C LEU A 223 -14.69 6.69 -12.46
N ASP A 224 -15.61 7.09 -11.58
CA ASP A 224 -16.32 8.37 -11.67
C ASP A 224 -15.55 9.44 -10.89
N GLY A 225 -14.94 10.38 -11.60
CA GLY A 225 -14.16 11.47 -11.00
C GLY A 225 -14.97 12.45 -10.13
N SER A 226 -16.30 12.35 -10.12
CA SER A 226 -17.17 13.15 -9.24
C SER A 226 -17.45 12.50 -7.87
N LYS A 227 -17.02 11.24 -7.66
CA LYS A 227 -17.26 10.48 -6.45
C LYS A 227 -15.97 10.27 -5.65
N ASP A 228 -16.10 10.24 -4.33
CA ASP A 228 -15.07 9.70 -3.44
C ASP A 228 -14.76 8.23 -3.78
N THR A 229 -13.58 7.76 -3.38
CA THR A 229 -13.10 6.42 -3.73
C THR A 229 -12.67 5.60 -2.50
N ILE A 230 -13.04 4.32 -2.48
CA ILE A 230 -12.52 3.31 -1.55
C ILE A 230 -11.85 2.20 -2.35
N ALA A 231 -10.58 1.92 -2.08
CA ALA A 231 -9.86 0.78 -2.66
C ALA A 231 -9.79 -0.37 -1.66
N TYR A 232 -9.89 -1.62 -2.14
CA TYR A 232 -9.78 -2.82 -1.31
C TYR A 232 -9.18 -4.02 -2.08
N CYS A 233 -8.58 -4.96 -1.34
CA CYS A 233 -8.06 -6.21 -1.87
C CYS A 233 -8.49 -7.40 -0.98
N ARG A 234 -7.56 -8.24 -0.50
CA ARG A 234 -7.82 -9.25 0.52
C ARG A 234 -7.48 -8.78 1.94
N ILE A 235 -6.34 -8.12 2.15
CA ILE A 235 -5.84 -7.70 3.48
C ILE A 235 -5.25 -6.28 3.53
N GLY A 236 -5.54 -5.42 2.54
CA GLY A 236 -5.20 -3.98 2.54
C GLY A 236 -3.89 -3.58 1.85
N GLU A 237 -3.01 -4.53 1.56
CA GLU A 237 -1.64 -4.33 1.07
C GLU A 237 -1.59 -3.94 -0.42
N ARG A 238 -2.33 -4.66 -1.29
CA ARG A 238 -2.42 -4.28 -2.71
C ARG A 238 -3.29 -3.05 -2.92
N SER A 239 -4.31 -2.86 -2.09
CA SER A 239 -5.14 -1.67 -2.17
C SER A 239 -4.43 -0.42 -1.66
N SER A 240 -3.41 -0.52 -0.79
CA SER A 240 -2.54 0.63 -0.51
C SER A 240 -1.72 1.10 -1.71
N HIS A 241 -1.29 0.19 -2.59
CA HIS A 241 -0.63 0.57 -3.85
C HIS A 241 -1.59 1.35 -4.76
N THR A 242 -2.83 0.89 -4.94
CA THR A 242 -3.84 1.63 -5.71
C THR A 242 -4.27 2.92 -5.03
N TRP A 243 -4.38 2.95 -3.70
CA TRP A 243 -4.63 4.17 -2.94
C TRP A 243 -3.54 5.22 -3.20
N PHE A 244 -2.27 4.81 -3.21
CA PHE A 244 -1.14 5.69 -3.54
C PHE A 244 -1.28 6.24 -4.96
N VAL A 245 -1.59 5.37 -5.94
CA VAL A 245 -1.79 5.80 -7.32
C VAL A 245 -2.91 6.84 -7.45
N LEU A 246 -4.09 6.57 -6.88
CA LEU A 246 -5.25 7.46 -7.02
C LEU A 246 -5.04 8.78 -6.28
N LYS A 247 -4.54 8.74 -5.05
CA LYS A 247 -4.40 9.92 -4.18
C LYS A 247 -3.14 10.72 -4.47
N GLU A 248 -1.99 10.04 -4.57
CA GLU A 248 -0.68 10.67 -4.57
C GLU A 248 -0.18 10.99 -5.98
N LEU A 249 -0.53 10.17 -6.98
CA LEU A 249 -0.12 10.38 -8.37
C LEU A 249 -1.20 11.11 -9.17
N LEU A 250 -2.44 10.61 -9.15
CA LEU A 250 -3.56 11.20 -9.88
C LEU A 250 -4.25 12.35 -9.13
N GLY A 251 -3.85 12.61 -7.88
CA GLY A 251 -4.30 13.77 -7.13
C GLY A 251 -5.76 13.74 -6.68
N GLN A 252 -6.40 12.56 -6.61
CA GLN A 252 -7.75 12.46 -6.06
C GLN A 252 -7.74 12.80 -4.56
N GLU A 253 -8.59 13.74 -4.16
CA GLU A 253 -8.58 14.24 -2.78
C GLU A 253 -9.06 13.19 -1.78
N ASN A 254 -10.21 12.58 -2.04
CA ASN A 254 -10.91 11.69 -1.11
C ASN A 254 -10.79 10.22 -1.51
N VAL A 255 -9.66 9.62 -1.14
CA VAL A 255 -9.40 8.19 -1.34
C VAL A 255 -9.10 7.53 0.00
N LYS A 256 -9.83 6.45 0.30
CA LYS A 256 -9.63 5.61 1.49
C LYS A 256 -9.16 4.21 1.10
N ASN A 257 -8.29 3.63 1.92
CA ASN A 257 -7.97 2.21 1.88
C ASN A 257 -8.87 1.46 2.87
N TYR A 258 -9.59 0.44 2.41
CA TYR A 258 -10.32 -0.47 3.28
C TYR A 258 -9.44 -1.67 3.60
N ASP A 259 -8.74 -1.60 4.73
CA ASP A 259 -7.75 -2.60 5.14
C ASP A 259 -8.36 -3.95 5.56
N GLY A 260 -9.58 -3.94 6.12
CA GLY A 260 -10.34 -5.17 6.40
C GLY A 260 -10.55 -6.01 5.13
N SER A 261 -10.79 -5.33 4.00
CA SER A 261 -10.78 -5.89 2.66
C SER A 261 -11.67 -7.14 2.51
N TRP A 262 -11.41 -8.01 1.53
CA TRP A 262 -12.29 -9.16 1.26
C TRP A 262 -12.28 -10.23 2.35
N THR A 263 -11.18 -10.38 3.09
CA THR A 263 -11.13 -11.35 4.20
C THR A 263 -12.08 -10.98 5.33
N GLU A 264 -12.26 -9.68 5.62
CA GLU A 264 -13.35 -9.20 6.50
C GLU A 264 -14.69 -9.27 5.76
N TYR A 265 -14.84 -8.54 4.65
CA TYR A 265 -16.15 -8.36 3.97
C TYR A 265 -16.80 -9.68 3.57
N GLY A 266 -16.06 -10.56 2.90
CA GLY A 266 -16.53 -11.87 2.47
C GLY A 266 -16.78 -12.85 3.61
N SER A 267 -16.54 -12.44 4.86
CA SER A 267 -16.83 -13.20 6.08
C SER A 267 -17.92 -12.55 6.94
N LEU A 268 -18.42 -11.36 6.58
CA LEU A 268 -19.51 -10.70 7.29
C LEU A 268 -20.85 -11.41 7.01
N ILE A 269 -21.67 -11.55 8.04
CA ILE A 269 -23.00 -12.14 7.92
C ILE A 269 -23.96 -11.09 7.33
N GLY A 270 -24.63 -11.44 6.24
CA GLY A 270 -25.77 -10.67 5.70
C GLY A 270 -25.42 -9.42 4.89
N VAL A 271 -24.14 -9.19 4.58
CA VAL A 271 -23.73 -8.13 3.65
C VAL A 271 -24.02 -8.53 2.20
N PRO A 272 -24.31 -7.57 1.31
CA PRO A 272 -24.59 -7.88 -0.09
C PRO A 272 -23.32 -8.28 -0.85
N ILE A 273 -23.39 -9.26 -1.74
CA ILE A 273 -22.26 -9.73 -2.56
C ILE A 273 -22.74 -9.86 -4.00
N ALA A 274 -21.90 -9.40 -4.94
CA ALA A 274 -22.08 -9.60 -6.37
C ALA A 274 -21.10 -10.67 -6.90
N LEU A 275 -21.51 -11.33 -7.99
CA LEU A 275 -20.75 -12.38 -8.69
C LEU A 275 -20.71 -12.08 -10.18
N GLY A 276 -19.74 -12.68 -10.88
CA GLY A 276 -19.53 -12.46 -12.31
C GLY A 276 -18.65 -11.25 -12.60
N ASP A 277 -18.41 -10.98 -13.88
CA ASP A 277 -17.46 -9.96 -14.32
C ASP A 277 -18.02 -8.53 -14.34
N GLU A 278 -19.32 -8.38 -14.06
CA GLU A 278 -20.01 -7.09 -14.03
C GLU A 278 -20.08 -6.53 -12.60
N PRO A 279 -20.04 -5.20 -12.39
CA PRO A 279 -20.07 -4.58 -11.05
C PRO A 279 -21.29 -4.92 -10.18
N GLY A 280 -22.39 -5.37 -10.78
CA GLY A 280 -23.65 -5.56 -10.09
C GLY A 280 -24.41 -4.24 -9.82
N LYS A 281 -25.46 -4.31 -9.00
CA LYS A 281 -26.33 -3.18 -8.66
C LYS A 281 -26.30 -2.92 -7.15
N ALA A 282 -26.57 -1.67 -6.78
CA ALA A 282 -26.78 -1.28 -5.38
C ALA A 282 -28.05 -1.90 -4.80
#